data_AF-A0A9D2TV62-F1
#
_entry.id   AF-A0A9D2TV62-F1
#
_cell.length_a   1.000
_cell.length_b   1.000
_cell.length_c   1.000
_cell.angle_alpha   90.00
_cell.angle_beta   90.00
_cell.angle_gamma   90.00
#
_symmetry.space_group_name_H-M   'P 1'
#
loop_
_entity.id
_entity.type
_entity.pdbx_description
1 polymer ?
#
loop_
_entity_poly.entity_id
_entity_poly.type
_entity_poly.pdbx_seq_one_letter_code
_entity_poly.pdbx_strand_id
1 'polypeptide(L)'
;MRDKKVIFLTQAAMIAAIYVVLTFVFAPISFGEVQIRISEMLTVLPVFTPAAIPGLFVGCLIGNITGGGLLPDVIFGSLATLIGAVGTYNLRNSNRFFAVLPPIVANICIVPFVLRYAYGVALPIPFLMLTVGIGE
;
A
#
# COMPACT_ATOMS: atom_id res chain seq x y z
N MET A 1 -0.92 -26.36 22.31
CA MET A 1 -1.54 -26.20 20.98
C MET A 1 -1.38 -24.74 20.59
N ARG A 2 -0.73 -24.43 19.48
CA ARG A 2 -0.54 -23.05 19.02
C ARG A 2 -1.75 -22.71 18.14
N ASP A 3 -2.67 -21.89 18.64
CA ASP A 3 -3.90 -21.55 17.92
C ASP A 3 -3.55 -20.91 16.57
N LYS A 4 -3.93 -21.57 15.46
CA LYS A 4 -3.66 -21.08 14.11
C LYS A 4 -4.22 -19.68 13.87
N LYS A 5 -5.32 -19.33 14.55
CA LYS A 5 -5.96 -18.01 14.53
C LYS A 5 -5.10 -16.94 15.21
N VAL A 6 -4.49 -17.25 16.34
CA VAL A 6 -3.61 -16.32 17.07
C VAL A 6 -2.38 -16.02 16.23
N ILE A 7 -1.75 -17.05 15.64
CA ILE A 7 -0.58 -16.87 14.75
C ILE A 7 -0.93 -15.98 13.56
N PHE A 8 -2.08 -16.20 12.93
CA PHE A 8 -2.56 -15.39 11.80
C PHE A 8 -2.72 -13.91 12.20
N LEU A 9 -3.36 -13.64 13.34
CA LEU A 9 -3.56 -12.29 13.84
C LEU A 9 -2.23 -11.61 14.18
N THR A 10 -1.31 -12.32 14.85
CA THR A 10 0.02 -11.78 15.17
C THR A 10 0.82 -11.46 13.90
N GLN A 11 0.76 -12.31 12.87
CA GLN A 11 1.42 -12.03 11.59
C GLN A 11 0.84 -10.78 10.91
N ALA A 12 -0.48 -10.66 10.84
CA ALA A 12 -1.13 -9.49 10.27
C ALA A 12 -0.76 -8.21 11.03
N ALA A 13 -0.77 -8.25 12.37
CA ALA A 13 -0.41 -7.12 13.22
C ALA A 13 1.06 -6.69 13.06
N MET A 14 1.98 -7.66 12.95
CA MET A 14 3.39 -7.37 12.69
C MET A 14 3.60 -6.72 11.32
N ILE A 15 2.93 -7.21 10.28
CA ILE A 15 3.00 -6.61 8.93
C ILE A 15 2.46 -5.18 8.95
N ALA A 16 1.33 -4.95 9.61
CA ALA A 16 0.75 -3.61 9.78
C ALA A 16 1.73 -2.67 10.50
N ALA A 17 2.37 -3.13 11.57
CA ALA A 17 3.35 -2.34 12.31
C ALA A 17 4.57 -1.98 11.45
N ILE A 18 5.11 -2.94 10.69
CA ILE A 18 6.23 -2.69 9.78
C ILE A 18 5.84 -1.68 8.69
N TYR A 19 4.64 -1.82 8.11
CA TYR A 19 4.12 -0.87 7.13
C TYR A 19 4.10 0.55 7.70
N VAL A 20 3.51 0.74 8.89
CA VAL A 20 3.42 2.06 9.54
C VAL A 20 4.81 2.63 9.82
N VAL A 21 5.73 1.83 10.35
CA VAL A 21 7.10 2.27 10.64
C VAL A 21 7.81 2.72 9.36
N LEU A 22 7.71 1.94 8.28
CA LEU A 22 8.28 2.33 6.98
C LEU A 22 7.66 3.64 6.48
N THR A 23 6.34 3.79 6.59
CA THR A 23 5.64 5.01 6.16
C THR A 23 6.14 6.25 6.92
N PHE A 24 6.44 6.11 8.22
CA PHE A 24 6.98 7.20 9.04
C PHE A 24 8.46 7.48 8.80
N VAL A 25 9.30 6.45 8.67
CA VAL A 25 10.73 6.61 8.38
C VAL A 25 10.92 7.34 7.05
N PHE A 26 10.08 7.01 6.08
CA PHE A 26 10.07 7.65 4.77
C PHE A 26 9.03 8.76 4.64
N ALA A 27 8.46 9.27 5.74
CA ALA A 27 7.45 10.34 5.73
C ALA A 27 7.76 11.53 4.79
N PRO A 28 8.99 12.10 4.74
CA PRO A 28 9.28 13.21 3.84
C PRO A 28 9.19 12.85 2.35
N ILE A 29 9.33 11.56 2.00
CA ILE A 29 9.24 11.04 0.63
C ILE A 29 7.83 10.45 0.38
N SER A 30 7.14 9.96 1.41
CA SER A 30 5.82 9.35 1.30
C SER A 30 4.68 10.38 1.16
N PHE A 31 4.83 11.58 1.74
CA PHE A 31 3.76 12.61 1.78
C PHE A 31 4.10 13.91 1.03
N GLY A 32 5.24 13.98 0.33
CA GLY A 32 5.63 15.16 -0.46
C GLY A 32 4.86 15.33 -1.78
N GLU A 33 5.21 16.35 -2.58
CA GLU A 33 4.67 16.54 -3.95
C GLU A 33 5.09 15.40 -4.89
N VAL A 34 6.26 14.80 -4.63
CA VAL A 34 6.78 13.58 -5.24
C VAL A 34 6.62 12.47 -4.21
N GLN A 35 5.52 11.71 -4.28
CA GLN A 35 5.24 10.61 -3.35
C GLN A 35 5.87 9.31 -3.85
N ILE A 36 6.70 8.69 -3.00
CA ILE A 36 7.24 7.34 -3.18
C ILE A 36 6.79 6.50 -1.99
N ARG A 37 5.88 5.55 -2.22
CA ARG A 37 5.28 4.72 -1.16
C ARG A 37 6.03 3.40 -0.99
N ILE A 38 7.22 3.48 -0.41
CA ILE A 38 8.07 2.32 -0.15
C ILE A 38 7.34 1.24 0.69
N SER A 39 6.39 1.65 1.53
CA SER A 39 5.56 0.72 2.31
C SER A 39 4.67 -0.18 1.45
N GLU A 40 4.30 0.24 0.24
CA GLU A 40 3.50 -0.57 -0.70
C GLU A 40 4.33 -1.73 -1.31
N MET A 41 5.66 -1.71 -1.24
CA MET A 41 6.49 -2.88 -1.60
C MET A 41 6.14 -4.13 -0.76
N LEU A 42 5.60 -3.94 0.45
CA LEU A 42 5.14 -5.04 1.30
C LEU A 42 3.90 -5.76 0.72
N THR A 43 3.24 -5.20 -0.30
CA THR A 43 2.14 -5.84 -1.05
C THR A 43 2.56 -7.08 -1.83
N VAL A 44 3.85 -7.45 -1.85
CA VAL A 44 4.32 -8.76 -2.32
C VAL A 44 4.11 -9.88 -1.28
N LEU A 45 4.00 -9.55 0.01
CA LEU A 45 3.81 -10.51 1.11
C LEU A 45 2.54 -11.38 1.01
N PRO A 46 1.39 -10.91 0.46
CA PRO A 46 0.22 -11.73 0.17
C PRO A 46 0.50 -12.97 -0.69
N VAL A 47 1.58 -13.01 -1.49
CA VAL A 47 2.00 -14.22 -2.21
C VAL A 47 2.38 -15.35 -1.23
N PHE A 48 2.96 -14.99 -0.09
CA PHE A 48 3.51 -15.94 0.89
C PHE A 48 2.57 -16.20 2.06
N THR A 49 1.79 -15.21 2.49
CA THR A 49 0.83 -15.37 3.59
C THR A 49 -0.48 -14.63 3.35
N PRO A 50 -1.65 -15.29 3.52
CA PRO A 50 -2.95 -14.63 3.44
C PRO A 50 -3.14 -13.57 4.54
N ALA A 51 -2.36 -13.65 5.64
CA ALA A 51 -2.41 -12.67 6.73
C ALA A 51 -1.94 -11.27 6.32
N ALA A 52 -1.17 -11.17 5.22
CA ALA A 52 -0.68 -9.90 4.73
C ALA A 52 -1.80 -8.99 4.20
N ILE A 53 -2.89 -9.54 3.65
CA ILE A 53 -3.99 -8.74 3.10
C ILE A 53 -4.62 -7.82 4.17
N PRO A 54 -5.13 -8.34 5.31
CA PRO A 54 -5.66 -7.48 6.36
C PRO A 54 -4.56 -6.65 7.06
N GLY A 55 -3.34 -7.18 7.16
CA GLY A 55 -2.22 -6.46 7.77
C GLY A 55 -1.83 -5.20 6.99
N LEU A 56 -1.71 -5.29 5.67
CA LEU A 56 -1.37 -4.17 4.80
C LEU A 56 -2.50 -3.13 4.72
N PHE A 57 -3.75 -3.57 4.64
CA PHE A 57 -4.90 -2.66 4.65
C PHE A 57 -4.95 -1.83 5.93
N VAL A 58 -4.84 -2.48 7.10
CA VAL A 58 -4.83 -1.80 8.39
C VAL A 58 -3.57 -0.94 8.55
N GLY A 59 -2.42 -1.42 8.07
CA GLY A 59 -1.17 -0.66 8.06
C GLY A 59 -1.26 0.63 7.24
N CYS A 60 -1.82 0.56 6.03
CA CYS A 60 -2.04 1.70 5.14
C CYS A 60 -3.03 2.70 5.76
N LEU A 61 -4.14 2.21 6.31
CA LEU A 61 -5.12 3.06 6.98
C LEU A 61 -4.52 3.80 8.17
N ILE A 62 -3.81 3.09 9.07
CA ILE A 62 -3.17 3.71 10.23
C ILE A 62 -2.05 4.66 9.77
N GLY A 63 -1.20 4.23 8.82
CA GLY A 63 -0.08 5.02 8.32
C GLY A 63 -0.53 6.33 7.68
N ASN A 64 -1.62 6.31 6.91
CA ASN A 64 -2.15 7.51 6.26
C ASN A 64 -2.87 8.43 7.26
N ILE A 65 -3.61 7.89 8.23
CA ILE A 65 -4.24 8.72 9.29
C ILE A 65 -3.19 9.40 10.15
N THR A 66 -2.18 8.64 10.59
CA THR A 66 -1.17 9.13 11.53
C THR A 66 -0.10 9.98 10.85
N GLY A 67 0.16 9.75 9.55
CA GLY A 67 1.05 10.56 8.72
C GLY A 67 0.45 11.89 8.25
N GLY A 68 -0.80 12.19 8.61
CA GLY A 68 -1.46 13.45 8.21
C GLY A 68 -1.99 13.45 6.78
N GLY A 69 -2.21 12.27 6.20
CA GLY A 69 -2.78 12.13 4.87
C GLY A 69 -4.21 12.65 4.80
N LEU A 70 -4.57 13.27 3.68
CA LEU A 70 -5.94 13.78 3.47
C LEU A 70 -6.97 12.64 3.50
N LEU A 71 -8.21 12.91 3.92
CA LEU A 71 -9.31 11.93 3.98
C LEU A 71 -9.46 11.08 2.70
N PRO A 72 -9.44 11.68 1.49
CA PRO A 72 -9.42 10.92 0.24
C PRO A 72 -8.24 9.96 0.12
N ASP A 73 -7.06 10.35 0.59
CA ASP A 73 -5.84 9.52 0.55
C ASP A 73 -5.92 8.33 1.50
N VAL A 74 -6.46 8.55 2.70
CA VAL A 74 -6.71 7.47 3.65
C VAL A 74 -7.68 6.46 3.03
N ILE A 75 -8.79 6.90 2.43
CA ILE A 75 -9.81 5.98 1.92
C ILE A 75 -9.35 5.30 0.62
N PHE A 76 -8.98 6.10 -0.38
CA PHE A 76 -8.62 5.58 -1.70
C PHE A 76 -7.26 4.88 -1.70
N GLY A 77 -6.30 5.34 -0.89
CA GLY A 77 -5.02 4.65 -0.69
C GLY A 77 -5.21 3.29 -0.05
N SER A 78 -5.96 3.19 1.05
CA SER A 78 -6.22 1.90 1.70
C SER A 78 -6.96 0.92 0.77
N LEU A 79 -7.92 1.43 -0.02
CA LEU A 79 -8.63 0.62 -1.01
C LEU A 79 -7.71 0.16 -2.15
N ALA A 80 -6.81 1.02 -2.63
CA ALA A 80 -5.81 0.65 -3.64
C ALA A 80 -4.92 -0.49 -3.13
N THR A 81 -4.37 -0.35 -1.91
CA THR A 81 -3.57 -1.39 -1.25
C THR A 81 -4.34 -2.69 -1.08
N LEU A 82 -5.63 -2.62 -0.72
CA LEU A 82 -6.48 -3.81 -0.55
C LEU A 82 -6.72 -4.52 -1.88
N ILE A 83 -7.09 -3.78 -2.93
CA ILE A 83 -7.31 -4.32 -4.28
C ILE A 83 -6.01 -4.94 -4.81
N GLY A 84 -4.89 -4.24 -4.61
CA GLY A 84 -3.55 -4.73 -4.93
C GLY A 84 -3.24 -6.04 -4.22
N ALA A 85 -3.36 -6.08 -2.90
CA ALA A 85 -3.05 -7.26 -2.09
C ALA A 85 -3.96 -8.47 -2.42
N VAL A 86 -5.25 -8.24 -2.68
CA VAL A 86 -6.18 -9.29 -3.12
C VAL A 86 -5.83 -9.78 -4.52
N GLY A 87 -5.48 -8.87 -5.43
CA GLY A 87 -5.00 -9.19 -6.77
C GLY A 87 -3.74 -10.04 -6.74
N THR A 88 -2.74 -9.66 -5.94
CA THR A 88 -1.51 -10.41 -5.69
C THR A 88 -1.78 -11.80 -5.14
N TYR A 89 -2.70 -11.92 -4.18
CA TYR A 89 -3.07 -13.20 -3.59
C TYR A 89 -3.76 -14.13 -4.60
N ASN A 90 -4.65 -13.60 -5.45
CA ASN A 90 -5.33 -14.36 -6.48
C ASN A 90 -4.39 -14.80 -7.62
N LEU A 91 -3.45 -13.94 -8.03
CA LEU A 91 -2.48 -14.24 -9.08
C LEU A 91 -1.31 -15.13 -8.61
N ARG A 92 -1.22 -15.44 -7.30
CA ARG A 92 -0.13 -16.25 -6.75
C ARG A 92 0.04 -17.62 -7.43
N ASN A 93 -1.05 -18.19 -7.96
CA ASN A 93 -1.07 -19.52 -8.57
C ASN A 93 -0.75 -19.53 -10.06
N SER A 94 -0.81 -18.37 -10.75
CA SER A 94 -0.63 -18.31 -12.21
C SER A 94 0.82 -17.95 -12.58
N ASN A 95 1.38 -16.89 -11.99
CA ASN A 95 2.81 -16.55 -12.11
C ASN A 95 3.26 -15.55 -11.04
N ARG A 96 4.36 -15.85 -10.33
CA ARG A 96 4.92 -14.98 -9.28
C ARG A 96 5.30 -13.57 -9.77
N PHE A 97 5.79 -13.44 -11.00
CA PHE A 97 6.12 -12.14 -11.59
C PHE A 97 4.89 -11.27 -11.85
N PHE A 98 3.75 -11.87 -12.22
CA PHE A 98 2.51 -11.13 -12.42
C PHE A 98 1.80 -10.80 -11.10
N ALA A 99 2.20 -11.42 -9.99
CA ALA A 99 1.58 -11.15 -8.70
C ALA A 99 1.93 -9.76 -8.13
N VAL A 100 3.01 -9.12 -8.58
CA VAL A 100 3.42 -7.77 -8.15
C VAL A 100 2.75 -6.67 -8.99
N LEU A 101 2.22 -7.00 -10.17
CA LEU A 101 1.58 -6.02 -11.05
C LEU A 101 0.27 -5.43 -10.49
N PRO A 102 -0.65 -6.19 -9.85
CA PRO A 102 -1.89 -5.65 -9.32
C PRO A 102 -1.72 -4.46 -8.35
N PRO A 103 -0.83 -4.49 -7.34
CA PRO A 103 -0.63 -3.35 -6.45
C PRO A 103 -0.03 -2.14 -7.18
N ILE A 104 0.98 -2.36 -8.02
CA ILE A 104 1.59 -1.29 -8.84
C ILE A 104 0.51 -0.59 -9.69
N VAL A 105 -0.33 -1.36 -10.39
CA VAL A 105 -1.40 -0.80 -11.24
C VAL A 105 -2.46 -0.09 -10.39
N ALA A 106 -2.88 -0.68 -9.27
CA ALA A 106 -3.88 -0.08 -8.39
C ALA A 106 -3.40 1.27 -7.85
N ASN A 107 -2.17 1.34 -7.33
CA ASN A 107 -1.61 2.56 -6.77
C ASN A 107 -1.32 3.62 -7.86
N ILE A 108 -0.76 3.25 -9.01
CA ILE A 108 -0.56 4.17 -10.15
C ILE A 108 -1.90 4.72 -10.68
N CYS A 109 -2.97 3.93 -10.67
CA CYS A 109 -4.28 4.38 -11.15
C CYS A 109 -5.07 5.20 -10.14
N ILE A 110 -4.80 5.07 -8.83
CA ILE A 110 -5.64 5.67 -7.79
C ILE A 110 -4.93 6.85 -7.09
N VAL A 111 -3.66 6.69 -6.71
CA VAL A 111 -2.91 7.66 -5.89
C VAL A 111 -2.63 8.99 -6.64
N PRO A 112 -2.25 9.01 -7.93
CA PRO A 112 -2.02 10.26 -8.66
C PRO A 112 -3.28 11.14 -8.79
N PHE A 113 -4.47 10.53 -8.81
CA PHE A 113 -5.73 11.27 -8.79
C PHE A 113 -5.99 11.89 -7.42
N VAL A 114 -5.70 11.16 -6.34
CA VAL A 114 -5.75 11.72 -4.98
C VAL A 114 -4.78 12.90 -4.85
N LEU A 115 -3.55 12.78 -5.35
CA LEU A 115 -2.56 13.87 -5.29
C LEU A 115 -3.02 15.12 -6.05
N ARG A 116 -3.58 14.95 -7.25
CA ARG A 116 -4.04 16.09 -8.05
C ARG A 116 -5.32 16.73 -7.53
N TYR A 117 -6.29 15.94 -7.07
CA TYR A 117 -7.60 16.46 -6.67
C TYR A 117 -7.70 16.77 -5.17
N ALA A 118 -7.03 16.03 -4.30
CA ALA A 118 -7.08 16.24 -2.85
C ALA A 118 -5.96 17.17 -2.37
N TYR A 119 -4.71 16.96 -2.82
CA TYR A 119 -3.57 17.80 -2.41
C TYR A 119 -3.36 19.03 -3.29
N GLY A 120 -4.08 19.16 -4.41
CA GLY A 120 -3.97 20.32 -5.31
C GLY A 120 -2.63 20.44 -6.02
N VAL A 121 -1.85 19.35 -6.08
CA VAL A 121 -0.52 19.34 -6.71
C VAL A 121 -0.69 19.57 -8.21
N ALA A 122 -0.13 20.67 -8.71
CA ALA A 122 -0.24 21.09 -10.11
C ALA A 122 0.73 20.34 -11.06
N LEU A 123 1.24 19.18 -10.64
CA LEU A 123 2.12 18.35 -11.47
C LEU A 123 1.32 17.51 -12.46
N PRO A 124 1.90 17.18 -13.64
CA PRO A 124 1.26 16.30 -14.61
C PRO A 124 0.96 14.92 -14.00
N ILE A 125 -0.25 14.39 -14.21
CA ILE A 125 -0.64 13.05 -13.73
C ILE A 125 0.36 11.96 -14.16
N PRO A 126 0.92 11.96 -15.40
CA PRO A 126 1.91 10.97 -15.78
C PRO A 126 3.21 11.04 -14.97
N PHE A 127 3.59 12.23 -14.47
CA PHE A 127 4.76 12.40 -13.63
C PHE A 127 4.50 11.82 -12.23
N LEU A 128 3.32 12.10 -11.66
CA LEU A 128 2.87 11.52 -10.38
C LEU A 128 2.72 10.00 -10.46
N MET A 129 2.25 9.47 -11.60
CA MET A 129 2.21 8.03 -11.87
C MET A 129 3.61 7.41 -11.86
N LEU A 130 4.61 8.10 -12.42
CA LEU A 130 5.99 7.62 -12.50
C LEU A 130 6.64 7.62 -11.11
N THR A 131 6.42 8.65 -10.31
CA THR A 131 6.98 8.74 -8.95
C THR A 131 6.39 7.69 -8.02
N VAL A 132 5.07 7.47 -8.10
CA VAL A 132 4.40 6.40 -7.36
C VAL A 132 4.90 5.04 -7.84
N GLY A 133 4.95 4.81 -9.15
CA GLY A 133 5.41 3.54 -9.72
C GLY A 133 6.87 3.18 -9.43
N ILE A 134 7.74 4.16 -9.14
CA ILE A 134 9.11 3.89 -8.65
C ILE A 134 9.12 3.37 -7.20
N GLY A 135 8.11 3.72 -6.41
CA GLY A 135 8.01 3.35 -5.00
C GLY A 135 7.33 2.02 -4.70
N GLU A 136 6.76 1.37 -5.71
CA GLU A 136 5.96 0.15 -5.61
C GLU A 136 6.77 -1.12 -5.91
#